data_AF-A0A2X3CRS1-F1
#
_entry.id   AF-A0A2X3CRS1-F1
#
_cell.length_a   1.000
_cell.length_b   1.000
_cell.length_c   1.000
_cell.angle_alpha   90.00
_cell.angle_beta   90.00
_cell.angle_gamma   90.00
#
_symmetry.space_group_name_H-M   'P 1'
#
loop_
_entity.id
_entity.type
_entity.pdbx_description
1 polymer ?
#
loop_
_entity_poly.entity_id
_entity_poly.type
_entity_poly.pdbx_seq_one_letter_code
_entity_poly.pdbx_strand_id
1 'polypeptide(L)'
;MCGSWPQPVNWLRYKLPKRLVRWDTKPVCIGQKQKWFLLQLIGNDADINMQTSSTPEFDGWRWVSYWYPVRQVVSFKRDVYRRVMKEFASVTMSLAESAPKPQNAPAYRRKRG
;
A
#
# COMPACT_ATOMS: atom_id res chain seq x y z
N MET A 1 0.55 16.36 -22.60
CA MET A 1 -0.79 15.81 -22.27
C MET A 1 -0.84 15.58 -20.77
N CYS A 2 -1.64 16.37 -20.04
CA CYS A 2 -1.77 16.24 -18.59
C CYS A 2 -2.70 15.05 -18.31
N GLY A 3 -2.15 13.94 -17.82
CA GLY A 3 -2.93 12.75 -17.46
C GLY A 3 -3.88 13.09 -16.31
N SER A 4 -5.18 12.95 -16.56
CA SER A 4 -6.20 13.07 -15.52
C SER A 4 -6.07 11.88 -14.58
N TRP A 5 -5.37 12.07 -13.46
CA TRP A 5 -5.31 11.05 -12.41
C TRP A 5 -6.71 10.92 -11.79
N PRO A 6 -7.23 9.70 -11.59
CA PRO A 6 -8.49 9.50 -10.90
C PRO A 6 -8.41 10.16 -9.51
N GLN A 7 -9.25 11.16 -9.28
CA GLN A 7 -9.36 11.81 -7.98
C GLN A 7 -9.90 10.79 -6.98
N PRO A 8 -9.35 10.66 -5.75
CA PRO A 8 -9.81 9.67 -4.80
C PRO A 8 -11.30 9.86 -4.47
N VAL A 9 -12.11 8.86 -4.82
CA VAL A 9 -13.57 8.93 -4.75
C VAL A 9 -14.01 8.65 -3.31
N ASN A 10 -14.16 9.72 -2.54
CA ASN A 10 -14.65 9.75 -1.16
C ASN A 10 -13.69 9.27 -0.04
N TRP A 11 -13.89 9.85 1.14
CA TRP A 11 -13.19 9.45 2.36
C TRP A 11 -13.54 8.04 2.78
N LEU A 12 -12.54 7.16 2.86
CA LEU A 12 -12.69 5.82 3.43
C LEU A 12 -12.45 5.87 4.94
N ARG A 13 -13.21 5.08 5.68
CA ARG A 13 -13.18 5.08 7.15
C ARG A 13 -13.09 3.66 7.68
N TYR A 14 -12.32 3.48 8.74
CA TYR A 14 -12.37 2.28 9.57
C TYR A 14 -12.39 2.66 11.06
N LYS A 15 -12.95 1.77 11.87
CA LYS A 15 -12.93 1.89 13.34
C LYS A 15 -11.85 0.99 13.91
N LEU A 16 -11.19 1.46 14.97
CA LEU A 16 -10.29 0.64 15.75
C LEU A 16 -11.10 -0.36 16.60
N PRO A 17 -10.65 -1.62 16.76
CA PRO A 17 -11.16 -2.50 17.80
C PRO A 17 -11.05 -1.84 19.17
N LYS A 18 -12.05 -1.99 20.04
CA LYS A 18 -12.09 -1.32 21.36
C LYS A 18 -10.80 -1.48 22.17
N ARG A 19 -10.15 -2.65 22.09
CA ARG A 19 -8.87 -2.95 22.77
C ARG A 19 -7.67 -2.14 22.28
N LEU A 20 -7.74 -1.58 21.08
CA LEU A 20 -6.67 -0.75 20.47
C LEU A 20 -6.99 0.75 20.57
N VAL A 21 -8.16 1.12 21.10
CA VAL A 21 -8.52 2.51 21.35
C VAL A 21 -7.75 2.99 22.58
N ARG A 22 -7.04 4.11 22.42
CA ARG A 22 -6.33 4.79 23.50
C ARG A 22 -7.30 5.71 24.24
N TRP A 23 -7.66 5.34 25.47
CA TRP A 23 -8.66 6.04 26.29
C TRP A 23 -8.08 7.19 27.12
N ASP A 24 -6.75 7.25 27.20
CA ASP A 24 -5.97 8.31 27.84
C ASP A 24 -5.92 9.60 26.99
N THR A 25 -6.15 9.51 25.68
CA THR A 25 -6.22 10.68 24.80
C THR A 25 -7.62 11.30 24.77
N LYS A 26 -7.72 12.63 24.97
CA LYS A 26 -8.94 13.42 24.79
C LYS A 26 -8.74 14.43 23.65
N PRO A 27 -9.59 14.43 22.60
CA PRO A 27 -10.73 13.55 22.37
C PRO A 27 -10.31 12.11 22.01
N VAL A 28 -11.16 11.13 22.35
CA VAL A 28 -10.89 9.71 22.07
C VAL A 28 -10.90 9.46 20.56
N CYS A 29 -9.78 8.95 20.04
CA CYS A 29 -9.67 8.57 18.64
C CYS A 29 -10.18 7.14 18.42
N ILE A 30 -11.35 7.01 17.77
CA ILE A 30 -12.02 5.72 17.54
C ILE A 30 -11.66 5.05 16.21
N GLY A 31 -10.84 5.68 15.37
CA GLY A 31 -10.62 5.24 13.99
C GLY A 31 -9.92 6.28 13.14
N GLN A 32 -9.88 6.02 11.83
CA GLN A 32 -9.26 6.94 10.87
C GLN A 32 -10.15 7.18 9.66
N LYS A 33 -10.06 8.41 9.13
CA LYS A 33 -10.55 8.82 7.81
C LYS A 33 -9.35 8.95 6.88
N GLN A 34 -9.39 8.33 5.71
CA GLN A 34 -8.23 8.23 4.82
C GLN A 34 -8.62 8.55 3.39
N LYS A 35 -7.71 9.24 2.68
CA LYS A 35 -7.66 9.32 1.22
C LYS A 35 -6.46 8.50 0.76
N TRP A 36 -6.64 7.76 -0.32
CA TRP A 36 -5.61 6.87 -0.87
C TRP A 36 -5.13 7.40 -2.20
N PHE A 37 -3.85 7.20 -2.48
CA PHE A 37 -3.21 7.58 -3.73
C PHE A 37 -2.51 6.36 -4.32
N LEU A 38 -2.62 6.19 -5.63
CA LEU A 38 -1.85 5.22 -6.39
C LEU A 38 -0.62 5.93 -6.95
N LEU A 39 0.56 5.41 -6.66
CA LEU A 39 1.83 5.95 -7.14
C LEU A 39 2.56 4.88 -7.95
N GLN A 40 3.16 5.29 -9.06
CA GLN A 40 4.12 4.48 -9.81
C GLN A 40 5.52 4.94 -9.44
N LEU A 41 6.37 4.02 -9.01
CA LEU A 41 7.79 4.32 -8.80
C LEU A 41 8.46 4.48 -10.16
N ILE A 42 9.06 5.65 -10.40
CA ILE A 42 9.81 5.98 -11.62
C ILE A 42 11.34 5.89 -11.37
N GLY A 43 11.76 6.00 -10.11
CA GLY A 43 13.16 5.89 -9.68
C GLY A 43 13.59 4.45 -9.41
N ASN A 44 14.79 4.29 -8.84
CA ASN A 44 15.32 2.98 -8.50
C ASN A 44 14.80 2.52 -7.13
N ASP A 45 14.68 1.21 -6.95
CA ASP A 45 14.32 0.60 -5.67
C ASP A 45 15.29 1.00 -4.53
N ALA A 46 16.57 1.24 -4.85
CA ALA A 46 17.60 1.67 -3.90
C ALA A 46 17.36 3.10 -3.35
N ASP A 47 16.56 3.92 -4.03
CA ASP A 47 16.24 5.28 -3.59
C ASP A 47 15.20 5.28 -2.45
N ILE A 48 14.55 4.15 -2.18
CA ILE A 48 13.57 4.02 -1.11
C ILE A 48 14.29 3.83 0.23
N ASN A 49 14.38 4.90 1.02
CA ASN A 49 14.91 4.88 2.38
C ASN A 49 13.79 5.04 3.42
N MET A 50 13.55 4.01 4.23
CA MET A 50 12.54 4.01 5.31
C MET A 50 13.07 4.43 6.68
N GLN A 51 14.38 4.66 6.81
CA GLN A 51 15.08 4.90 8.08
C GLN A 51 15.37 6.39 8.34
N THR A 52 14.64 7.29 7.68
CA THR A 52 14.89 8.74 7.74
C THR A 52 14.31 9.41 8.99
N SER A 53 13.38 8.75 9.68
CA SER A 53 12.75 9.24 10.92
C SER A 53 13.47 8.69 12.16
N SER A 54 13.49 9.46 13.25
CA SER A 54 13.98 8.98 14.56
C SER A 54 13.16 7.83 15.12
N THR A 55 11.90 7.72 14.72
CA THR A 55 11.02 6.57 14.98
C THR A 55 10.43 6.09 13.65
N PRO A 56 11.12 5.20 12.92
CA PRO A 56 10.66 4.65 11.64
C PRO A 56 9.35 3.89 11.78
N GLU A 57 8.44 4.04 10.81
CA GLU A 57 7.19 3.25 10.77
C GLU A 57 7.44 1.82 10.25
N PHE A 58 8.43 1.65 9.38
CA PHE A 58 8.72 0.39 8.68
C PHE A 58 10.19 0.03 8.81
N ASP A 59 10.46 -1.25 9.06
CA ASP A 59 11.84 -1.79 9.08
C ASP A 59 12.39 -1.97 7.65
N GLY A 60 11.51 -2.25 6.69
CA GLY A 60 11.85 -2.46 5.29
C GLY A 60 10.63 -2.78 4.43
N TRP A 61 10.87 -3.13 3.16
CA TRP A 61 9.80 -3.34 2.20
C TRP A 61 10.15 -4.41 1.16
N ARG A 62 9.13 -4.87 0.44
CA ARG A 62 9.29 -5.77 -0.70
C ARG A 62 8.12 -5.62 -1.66
N TRP A 63 8.37 -5.82 -2.94
CA TRP A 63 7.31 -5.98 -3.93
C TRP A 63 6.50 -7.25 -3.66
N VAL A 64 5.19 -7.15 -3.81
CA VAL A 64 4.25 -8.27 -3.64
C VAL A 64 3.22 -8.25 -4.77
N SER A 65 2.60 -9.40 -5.03
CA SER A 65 1.47 -9.48 -5.97
C SER A 65 0.35 -8.54 -5.54
N TYR A 66 -0.30 -7.90 -6.52
CA TYR A 66 -1.29 -6.85 -6.28
C TYR A 66 -2.30 -7.23 -5.19
N TRP A 67 -3.00 -8.36 -5.30
CA TRP A 67 -4.04 -8.74 -4.33
C TRP A 67 -3.56 -9.25 -2.97
N TYR A 68 -2.24 -9.36 -2.75
CA TYR A 68 -1.65 -9.90 -1.52
C TYR A 68 -1.99 -9.09 -0.26
N PRO A 69 -1.91 -7.73 -0.24
CA PRO A 69 -2.15 -6.93 0.96
C PRO A 69 -3.57 -7.08 1.53
N VAL A 70 -4.60 -7.28 0.69
CA VAL A 70 -6.00 -7.47 1.15
C VAL A 70 -6.14 -8.70 2.07
N ARG A 71 -5.31 -9.73 1.86
CA ARG A 71 -5.34 -10.97 2.64
C ARG A 71 -4.51 -10.89 3.91
N GLN A 72 -3.46 -10.08 3.93
CA GLN A 72 -2.48 -10.02 5.02
C GLN A 72 -2.68 -8.85 5.98
N VAL A 73 -3.36 -7.80 5.54
CA VAL A 73 -3.60 -6.64 6.39
C VAL A 73 -4.47 -7.02 7.59
N VAL A 74 -4.22 -6.35 8.72
CA VAL A 74 -5.03 -6.47 9.95
C VAL A 74 -6.52 -6.37 9.65
N SER A 75 -7.31 -7.22 10.33
CA SER A 75 -8.71 -7.50 9.99
C SER A 75 -9.58 -6.24 9.85
N PHE A 76 -9.44 -5.29 10.77
CA PHE A 76 -10.24 -4.06 10.79
C PHE A 76 -9.91 -3.07 9.66
N LYS A 77 -8.79 -3.25 8.94
CA LYS A 77 -8.44 -2.46 7.74
C LYS A 77 -8.80 -3.16 6.43
N ARG A 78 -9.14 -4.47 6.44
CA ARG A 78 -9.33 -5.27 5.22
C ARG A 78 -10.39 -4.71 4.28
N ASP A 79 -11.48 -4.14 4.81
CA ASP A 79 -12.55 -3.57 3.98
C ASP A 79 -12.10 -2.31 3.23
N VAL A 80 -11.40 -1.42 3.92
CA VAL A 80 -10.80 -0.22 3.29
C VAL A 80 -9.81 -0.64 2.21
N TYR A 81 -8.89 -1.57 2.51
CA TYR A 81 -7.94 -2.07 1.52
C TYR A 81 -8.64 -2.70 0.31
N ARG A 82 -9.67 -3.52 0.52
CA ARG A 82 -10.41 -4.12 -0.59
C ARG A 82 -11.03 -3.07 -1.52
N ARG A 83 -11.60 -2.00 -0.97
CA ARG A 83 -12.20 -0.91 -1.76
C ARG A 83 -11.13 -0.16 -2.56
N VAL A 84 -10.07 0.27 -1.90
CA VAL A 84 -8.94 0.99 -2.53
C VAL A 84 -8.35 0.18 -3.67
N MET A 85 -8.05 -1.10 -3.41
CA MET A 85 -7.42 -1.96 -4.41
C MET A 85 -8.36 -2.30 -5.56
N LYS A 86 -9.67 -2.40 -5.32
CA LYS A 86 -10.65 -2.58 -6.41
C LYS A 86 -10.70 -1.35 -7.30
N GLU A 87 -10.66 -0.15 -6.72
CA GLU A 87 -10.69 1.12 -7.46
C GLU A 87 -9.43 1.32 -8.31
N PHE A 88 -8.27 0.99 -7.77
CA PHE A 88 -6.98 1.11 -8.46
C PHE A 88 -6.65 -0.05 -9.41
N ALA A 89 -7.45 -1.13 -9.40
CA ALA A 89 -7.15 -2.33 -10.17
C ALA A 89 -7.10 -2.04 -11.67
N SER A 90 -8.06 -1.30 -12.22
CA SER A 90 -8.10 -1.00 -13.66
C SER A 90 -6.82 -0.30 -14.12
N VAL A 91 -6.44 0.79 -13.45
CA VAL A 91 -5.23 1.55 -13.75
C VAL A 91 -3.97 0.70 -13.59
N THR A 92 -3.88 -0.08 -12.51
CA THR A 92 -2.69 -0.90 -12.24
C THR A 92 -2.53 -2.04 -13.24
N MET A 93 -3.63 -2.72 -13.61
CA MET A 93 -3.58 -3.83 -14.57
C MET A 93 -3.25 -3.32 -15.98
N SER A 94 -3.80 -2.18 -16.40
CA SER A 94 -3.45 -1.56 -17.69
C SER A 94 -1.97 -1.18 -17.75
N LEU A 95 -1.41 -0.64 -16.67
CA LEU A 95 0.03 -0.35 -16.61
C LEU A 95 0.89 -1.62 -16.69
N ALA A 96 0.47 -2.69 -16.02
CA ALA A 96 1.19 -3.97 -16.05
C ALA A 96 1.23 -4.60 -17.45
N GLU A 97 0.18 -4.43 -18.25
CA GLU A 97 0.14 -4.90 -19.65
C GLU A 97 1.06 -4.08 -20.57
N SER A 98 1.21 -2.78 -20.29
CA SER A 98 2.07 -1.88 -21.06
C SER A 98 3.56 -1.98 -20.70
N ALA A 99 3.89 -2.63 -19.58
CA ALA A 99 5.26 -2.76 -19.12
C ALA A 99 6.05 -3.74 -20.00
N PRO A 100 7.28 -3.39 -20.43
CA PRO A 100 8.13 -4.31 -21.16
C PRO A 100 8.42 -5.54 -20.28
N LYS A 101 8.19 -6.74 -20.82
CA LYS A 101 8.55 -8.00 -20.15
C LYS A 101 10.05 -7.96 -19.83
N PRO A 102 10.47 -8.26 -18.59
CA PRO A 102 11.89 -8.33 -18.27
C PRO A 102 12.52 -9.46 -19.10
N GLN A 103 13.25 -9.08 -20.14
CA GLN A 103 14.16 -9.98 -20.84
C GLN A 103 15.36 -10.17 -19.91
N ASN A 104 15.50 -11.37 -19.36
CA ASN A 104 16.60 -11.82 -18.50
C ASN A 104 16.61 -11.27 -17.06
N ALA A 105 15.69 -11.74 -16.21
CA ALA A 105 15.95 -11.74 -14.77
C ALA A 105 16.84 -12.95 -14.42
N PRO A 106 18.01 -12.80 -13.77
CA PRO A 106 18.79 -13.94 -13.31
C PRO A 106 17.97 -14.70 -12.27
N ALA A 107 17.92 -16.03 -12.41
CA ALA A 107 17.25 -16.90 -11.46
C ALA A 107 17.83 -16.66 -10.06
N TYR A 108 17.03 -16.13 -9.15
CA TYR A 108 17.39 -16.03 -7.73
C TYR A 108 17.63 -17.44 -7.19
N ARG A 109 18.89 -17.85 -7.17
CA ARG A 109 19.35 -19.15 -6.67
C ARG A 109 19.17 -19.14 -5.15
N ARG A 110 18.05 -19.69 -4.68
CA ARG A 110 17.88 -20.06 -3.26
C ARG A 110 19.02 -21.00 -2.87
N LYS A 111 20.04 -20.50 -2.18
CA LYS A 111 20.98 -21.36 -1.43
C LYS A 111 20.19 -21.96 -0.27
N ARG A 112 19.88 -23.25 -0.37
CA ARG A 112 19.56 -24.09 0.79
C ARG A 112 20.87 -24.30 1.55
N GLY A 113 20.90 -23.87 2.80
CA GLY A 113 21.85 -24.27 3.83
C GLY A 113 21.05 -24.87 4.98
#